data_AF-A0A371DF45-F1
#
_entry.id   AF-A0A371DF45-F1
#
_cell.length_a   1.000
_cell.length_b   1.000
_cell.length_c   1.000
_cell.angle_alpha   90.00
_cell.angle_beta   90.00
_cell.angle_gamma   90.00
#
_symmetry.space_group_name_H-M   'P 1'
#
loop_
_entity.id
_entity.type
_entity.pdbx_description
1 polymer ?
#
loop_
_entity_poly.entity_id
_entity_poly.type
_entity_poly.pdbx_seq_one_letter_code
_entity_poly.pdbx_strand_id
1 'polypeptide(L)'
;MDVSELSKDSEFWFHDGNVVLVAQRGAFRVHRSILSRHSEVFRNMFAIPVPSTPDSSTEQLEGLPAIPVSDSAHDFKHLLHALYDGSNYLKHGEPIPFAVLAALARLAHKYQLDELLSGACGRLASVFSADFDQWRITCGASNALVSLESTDAIEAFHLFSLIGRTDMVPTALYACCQLPFRDIVQGVVRADGTLEKLDSEDLERCLHAREFFTTSFAWMSLTFLDVEPSVRCTRRALCAEGIHKVRLGPLSGPDICQGTQILSDHFLFLAKSMEADGCICGECLAMLLRRQYSLLQKLWLGLPMLMQLEGIEWPSDV
;
A
#
# COMPACT_ATOMS: atom_id res chain seq x y z
N MET A 1 6.35 -26.60 22.35
CA MET A 1 5.35 -25.59 22.77
C MET A 1 4.43 -26.27 23.75
N ASP A 2 4.20 -25.71 24.93
CA ASP A 2 3.27 -26.29 25.90
C ASP A 2 1.84 -26.11 25.38
N VAL A 3 1.11 -27.22 25.23
CA VAL A 3 -0.21 -27.26 24.56
C VAL A 3 -1.28 -26.55 25.41
N SER A 4 -1.01 -26.30 26.68
CA SER A 4 -1.91 -25.68 27.66
C SER A 4 -2.10 -24.17 27.51
N GLU A 5 -1.37 -23.48 26.63
CA GLU A 5 -1.51 -22.02 26.38
C GLU A 5 -2.15 -21.66 25.04
N LEU A 6 -2.67 -22.65 24.29
CA LEU A 6 -3.31 -22.39 22.99
C LEU A 6 -4.74 -21.85 23.15
N SER A 7 -5.03 -20.75 22.47
CA SER A 7 -6.36 -20.15 22.36
C SER A 7 -7.08 -20.74 21.14
N LYS A 8 -8.13 -21.53 21.40
CA LYS A 8 -9.02 -22.04 20.35
C LYS A 8 -9.84 -20.90 19.77
N ASP A 9 -9.80 -20.73 18.46
CA ASP A 9 -10.62 -19.72 17.79
C ASP A 9 -12.08 -20.17 17.75
N SER A 10 -13.00 -19.36 18.28
CA SER A 10 -14.41 -19.76 18.39
C SER A 10 -15.15 -19.85 17.06
N GLU A 11 -14.68 -19.17 16.02
CA GLU A 11 -15.33 -19.15 14.70
C GLU A 11 -14.84 -20.33 13.84
N PHE A 12 -13.56 -20.67 13.96
CA PHE A 12 -12.90 -21.74 13.21
C PHE A 12 -12.54 -22.93 14.10
N TRP A 13 -13.52 -23.43 14.85
CA TRP A 13 -13.43 -24.67 15.62
C TRP A 13 -14.53 -25.66 15.23
N PHE A 14 -14.40 -26.26 14.04
CA PHE A 14 -15.42 -27.14 13.51
C PHE A 14 -15.43 -28.50 14.22
N HIS A 15 -16.62 -28.95 14.65
CA HIS A 15 -16.79 -30.24 15.33
C HIS A 15 -16.37 -31.43 14.45
N ASP A 16 -16.53 -31.32 13.14
CA ASP A 16 -16.13 -32.31 12.13
C ASP A 16 -14.75 -32.03 11.50
N GLY A 17 -14.06 -30.98 11.94
CA GLY A 17 -12.70 -30.67 11.50
C GLY A 17 -11.74 -31.82 11.80
N ASN A 18 -10.87 -32.13 10.84
CA ASN A 18 -10.01 -33.31 10.82
C ASN A 18 -8.51 -32.99 10.88
N VAL A 19 -8.16 -31.72 11.13
CA VAL A 19 -6.80 -31.23 11.41
C VAL A 19 -6.90 -29.99 12.29
N VAL A 20 -5.89 -29.78 13.15
CA VAL A 20 -5.73 -28.53 13.89
C VAL A 20 -4.50 -27.80 13.36
N LEU A 21 -4.67 -26.54 12.95
CA LEU A 21 -3.57 -25.65 12.61
C LEU A 21 -3.27 -24.73 13.78
N VAL A 22 -1.98 -24.61 14.13
CA VAL A 22 -1.52 -23.81 15.26
C VAL A 22 -0.67 -22.67 14.74
N ALA A 23 -1.21 -21.45 14.75
CA ALA A 23 -0.54 -20.23 14.31
C ALA A 23 -0.26 -19.35 15.55
N GLN A 24 1.01 -19.19 15.90
CA GLN A 24 1.43 -18.58 17.18
C GLN A 24 0.71 -19.24 18.40
N ARG A 25 -0.18 -18.49 19.07
CA ARG A 25 -1.01 -18.99 20.20
C ARG A 25 -2.43 -19.36 19.77
N GLY A 26 -2.81 -19.11 18.52
CA GLY A 26 -4.13 -19.44 17.99
C GLY A 26 -4.19 -20.88 17.48
N ALA A 27 -5.29 -21.58 17.77
CA ALA A 27 -5.56 -22.92 17.27
C ALA A 27 -6.87 -22.95 16.48
N PHE A 28 -6.83 -23.53 15.29
CA PHE A 28 -7.94 -23.59 14.33
C PHE A 28 -8.23 -25.05 13.98
N ARG A 29 -9.42 -25.54 14.30
CA ARG A 29 -9.84 -26.91 13.95
C ARG A 29 -10.64 -26.87 12.66
N VAL A 30 -10.03 -27.35 11.57
CA VAL A 30 -10.48 -27.13 10.19
C VAL A 30 -10.41 -28.41 9.34
N HIS A 31 -10.79 -28.31 8.07
CA HIS A 31 -10.84 -29.40 7.11
C HIS A 31 -9.64 -29.40 6.16
N ARG A 32 -8.89 -30.50 6.14
CA ARG A 32 -7.81 -30.73 5.18
C ARG A 32 -8.25 -30.55 3.73
N SER A 33 -9.43 -31.05 3.39
CA SER A 33 -9.96 -31.01 2.02
C SER A 33 -10.14 -29.59 1.49
N ILE A 34 -10.60 -28.66 2.33
CA ILE A 34 -10.79 -27.25 1.95
C ILE A 34 -9.44 -26.60 1.66
N LEU A 35 -8.49 -26.72 2.59
CA LEU A 35 -7.14 -26.17 2.42
C LEU A 35 -6.42 -26.78 1.22
N SER A 36 -6.42 -28.12 1.09
CA SER A 36 -5.79 -28.84 -0.03
C SER A 36 -6.42 -28.52 -1.39
N ARG A 37 -7.71 -28.16 -1.42
CA ARG A 37 -8.39 -27.80 -2.65
C ARG A 37 -7.81 -26.54 -3.26
N HIS A 38 -7.46 -25.57 -2.42
CA HIS A 38 -6.98 -24.25 -2.86
C HIS A 38 -5.45 -24.13 -2.83
N SER A 39 -4.74 -24.98 -2.10
CA SER A 39 -3.29 -24.90 -1.92
C SER A 39 -2.62 -26.27 -2.11
N GLU A 40 -1.67 -26.33 -3.04
CA GLU A 40 -0.83 -27.51 -3.23
C GLU A 40 0.14 -27.68 -2.04
N VAL A 41 0.60 -26.58 -1.44
CA VAL A 41 1.44 -26.60 -0.23
C VAL A 41 0.73 -27.31 0.93
N PHE A 42 -0.52 -26.95 1.22
CA PHE A 42 -1.29 -27.64 2.27
C PHE A 42 -1.56 -29.11 1.91
N ARG A 43 -1.86 -29.40 0.63
CA ARG A 43 -2.04 -30.78 0.16
C ARG A 43 -0.82 -31.64 0.44
N ASN A 44 0.36 -31.14 0.10
CA ASN A 44 1.63 -31.83 0.32
C ASN A 44 1.95 -31.93 1.82
N MET A 45 1.71 -30.86 2.58
CA MET A 45 1.88 -30.83 4.04
C MET A 45 1.06 -31.92 4.75
N PHE A 46 -0.17 -32.18 4.29
CA PHE A 46 -1.03 -33.22 4.88
C PHE A 46 -0.74 -34.64 4.36
N ALA A 47 -0.01 -34.78 3.25
CA ALA A 47 0.36 -36.07 2.68
C ALA A 47 1.55 -36.72 3.43
N ILE A 48 2.34 -35.92 4.15
CA ILE A 48 3.48 -36.40 4.94
C ILE A 48 2.93 -37.09 6.21
N PRO A 49 3.20 -38.39 6.41
CA PRO A 49 2.81 -39.08 7.64
C PRO A 49 3.53 -38.44 8.83
N VAL A 50 2.76 -37.98 9.83
CA VAL A 50 3.35 -37.55 11.11
C VAL A 50 3.88 -38.82 11.80
N PRO A 51 5.18 -38.89 12.15
CA PRO A 51 5.73 -40.07 12.81
C PRO A 51 5.07 -40.23 14.18
N SER A 52 4.28 -41.29 14.34
CA SER A 52 3.63 -41.64 15.60
C SER A 52 4.64 -42.22 16.59
N THR A 53 5.42 -41.36 17.23
CA THR A 53 6.17 -41.74 18.43
C THR A 53 5.30 -41.50 19.67
N PRO A 54 5.27 -42.43 20.64
CA PRO A 54 4.41 -42.35 21.82
C PRO A 54 4.73 -41.17 22.76
N ASP A 55 5.82 -40.44 22.53
CA ASP A 55 6.24 -39.27 23.32
C ASP A 55 5.85 -37.91 22.69
N SER A 56 5.22 -37.87 21.51
CA SER A 56 4.87 -36.63 20.79
C SER A 56 3.50 -36.05 21.19
N SER A 57 3.30 -35.78 22.49
CA SER A 57 2.13 -35.04 22.99
C SER A 57 1.96 -33.64 22.36
N THR A 58 2.99 -33.12 21.68
CA THR A 58 2.99 -31.86 20.94
C THR A 58 2.44 -31.94 19.52
N GLU A 59 2.27 -33.14 18.96
CA GLU A 59 1.88 -33.34 17.55
C GLU A 59 0.39 -33.66 17.37
N GLN A 60 -0.34 -33.82 18.49
CA GLN A 60 -1.77 -34.07 18.49
C GLN A 60 -2.48 -33.16 19.49
N LEU A 61 -3.60 -32.57 19.08
CA LEU A 61 -4.50 -31.81 19.92
C LEU A 61 -5.89 -32.44 19.84
N GLU A 62 -6.43 -32.87 20.99
CA GLU A 62 -7.71 -33.60 21.06
C GLU A 62 -7.75 -34.86 20.17
N GLY A 63 -6.62 -35.55 20.03
CA GLY A 63 -6.50 -36.75 19.19
C GLY A 63 -6.48 -36.46 17.68
N LEU A 64 -6.43 -35.18 17.28
CA LEU A 64 -6.28 -34.76 15.90
C LEU A 64 -4.85 -34.30 15.63
N PRO A 65 -4.33 -34.49 14.40
CA PRO A 65 -3.03 -33.96 14.01
C PRO A 65 -2.99 -32.43 14.18
N ALA A 66 -2.04 -31.95 14.99
CA ALA A 66 -1.81 -30.54 15.24
C ALA A 66 -0.56 -30.10 14.46
N ILE A 67 -0.74 -29.21 13.50
CA ILE A 67 0.33 -28.76 12.61
C ILE A 67 0.67 -27.31 12.93
N PRO A 68 1.88 -27.02 13.44
CA PRO A 68 2.33 -25.66 13.66
C PRO A 68 2.61 -24.97 12.33
N VAL A 69 2.18 -23.72 12.21
CA VAL A 69 2.52 -22.80 11.12
C VAL A 69 3.25 -21.59 11.70
N SER A 70 4.15 -20.99 10.91
CA SER A 70 4.94 -19.84 11.37
C SER A 70 4.21 -18.49 11.29
N ASP A 71 2.97 -18.48 10.79
CA ASP A 71 2.17 -17.28 10.56
C ASP A 71 1.47 -16.79 11.82
N SER A 72 1.01 -15.54 11.80
CA SER A 72 0.24 -15.00 12.91
C SER A 72 -1.17 -15.57 12.94
N ALA A 73 -1.75 -15.71 14.14
CA ALA A 73 -3.14 -16.13 14.29
C ALA A 73 -4.10 -15.16 13.58
N HIS A 74 -3.75 -13.86 13.57
CA HIS A 74 -4.49 -12.81 12.90
C HIS A 74 -4.55 -13.04 11.38
N ASP A 75 -3.40 -13.19 10.73
CA ASP A 75 -3.34 -13.41 9.27
C ASP A 75 -4.04 -14.71 8.89
N PHE A 76 -3.81 -15.77 9.67
CA PHE A 76 -4.37 -17.09 9.40
C PHE A 76 -5.90 -17.07 9.49
N LYS A 77 -6.47 -16.32 10.44
CA LYS A 77 -7.92 -16.13 10.56
C LYS A 77 -8.51 -15.46 9.32
N HIS A 78 -7.85 -14.42 8.78
CA HIS A 78 -8.28 -13.78 7.53
C HIS A 78 -8.26 -14.74 6.35
N LEU A 79 -7.21 -15.56 6.23
CA LEU A 79 -7.15 -16.61 5.20
C LEU A 79 -8.32 -17.60 5.35
N LEU A 80 -8.61 -18.05 6.58
CA LEU A 80 -9.70 -19.00 6.81
C LEU A 80 -11.07 -18.40 6.43
N HIS A 81 -11.35 -17.14 6.77
CA HIS A 81 -12.56 -16.46 6.30
C HIS A 81 -12.63 -16.43 4.77
N ALA A 82 -11.53 -16.12 4.08
CA ALA A 82 -11.52 -16.11 2.62
C ALA A 82 -11.81 -17.50 2.01
N LEU A 83 -11.34 -18.59 2.64
CA LEU A 83 -11.53 -19.95 2.13
C LEU A 83 -12.89 -20.56 2.48
N TYR A 84 -13.46 -20.24 3.64
CA TYR A 84 -14.73 -20.79 4.11
C TYR A 84 -15.93 -19.92 3.73
N ASP A 85 -15.80 -18.60 3.85
CA ASP A 85 -16.91 -17.66 3.64
C ASP A 85 -16.89 -17.03 2.23
N GLY A 86 -15.76 -17.10 1.54
CA GLY A 86 -15.62 -16.69 0.14
C GLY A 86 -16.04 -15.24 -0.12
N SER A 87 -16.98 -15.05 -1.05
CA SER A 87 -17.46 -13.72 -1.46
C SER A 87 -18.22 -12.97 -0.36
N ASN A 88 -18.73 -13.67 0.67
CA ASN A 88 -19.36 -13.01 1.82
C ASN A 88 -18.34 -12.26 2.68
N TYR A 89 -17.09 -12.72 2.66
CA TYR A 89 -15.98 -12.07 3.35
C TYR A 89 -15.35 -10.98 2.48
N LEU A 90 -15.10 -11.28 1.22
CA LEU A 90 -14.51 -10.35 0.25
C LEU A 90 -15.57 -9.61 -0.55
N LYS A 91 -16.52 -8.97 0.13
CA LYS A 91 -17.69 -8.36 -0.49
C LYS A 91 -17.30 -7.39 -1.61
N HIS A 92 -18.08 -7.44 -2.69
CA HIS A 92 -18.00 -6.46 -3.76
C HIS A 92 -18.81 -5.22 -3.36
N GLY A 93 -18.21 -4.03 -3.40
CA GLY A 93 -18.88 -2.75 -3.15
C GLY A 93 -18.57 -2.08 -1.81
N GLU A 94 -17.85 -2.74 -0.91
CA GLU A 94 -17.30 -2.14 0.31
C GLU A 94 -15.77 -2.14 0.24
N PRO A 95 -15.11 -1.07 0.72
CA PRO A 95 -13.65 -1.03 0.78
C PRO A 95 -13.16 -2.05 1.81
N ILE A 96 -12.19 -2.87 1.41
CA ILE A 96 -11.57 -3.85 2.30
C ILE A 96 -10.38 -3.18 3.02
N PRO A 97 -10.23 -3.34 4.34
CA PRO A 97 -9.06 -2.83 5.05
C PRO A 97 -7.75 -3.38 4.47
N PHE A 98 -6.74 -2.53 4.36
CA PHE A 98 -5.42 -2.91 3.86
C PHE A 98 -4.84 -4.11 4.63
N ALA A 99 -4.91 -4.10 5.96
CA ALA A 99 -4.42 -5.20 6.80
C ALA A 99 -5.00 -6.57 6.40
N VAL A 100 -6.28 -6.63 6.02
CA VAL A 100 -6.92 -7.87 5.53
C VAL A 100 -6.32 -8.27 4.19
N LEU A 101 -6.20 -7.34 3.23
CA LEU A 101 -5.60 -7.62 1.92
C LEU A 101 -4.13 -8.02 2.03
N ALA A 102 -3.38 -7.41 2.95
CA ALA A 102 -1.98 -7.70 3.20
C ALA A 102 -1.80 -9.11 3.80
N ALA A 103 -2.60 -9.47 4.80
CA ALA A 103 -2.65 -10.82 5.35
C ALA A 103 -2.96 -11.87 4.27
N LEU A 104 -3.98 -11.60 3.45
CA LEU A 104 -4.37 -12.50 2.36
C LEU A 104 -3.27 -12.62 1.31
N ALA A 105 -2.67 -11.52 0.85
CA ALA A 105 -1.59 -11.56 -0.14
C ALA A 105 -0.36 -12.31 0.39
N ARG A 106 0.05 -12.04 1.63
CA ARG A 106 1.20 -12.68 2.28
C ARG A 106 1.02 -14.19 2.39
N LEU A 107 -0.12 -14.64 2.93
CA LEU A 107 -0.38 -16.08 3.07
C LEU A 107 -0.70 -16.74 1.74
N ALA A 108 -1.37 -16.04 0.83
CA ALA A 108 -1.65 -16.57 -0.50
C ALA A 108 -0.37 -16.82 -1.29
N HIS A 109 0.60 -15.91 -1.20
CA HIS A 109 1.93 -16.12 -1.77
C HIS A 109 2.64 -17.31 -1.11
N LYS A 110 2.69 -17.37 0.23
CA LYS A 110 3.38 -18.43 0.97
C LYS A 110 2.82 -19.83 0.68
N TYR A 111 1.49 -19.94 0.61
CA TYR A 111 0.78 -21.20 0.45
C TYR A 111 0.33 -21.48 -0.99
N GLN A 112 0.78 -20.69 -1.96
CA GLN A 112 0.47 -20.87 -3.40
C GLN A 112 -1.04 -20.91 -3.67
N LEU A 113 -1.76 -19.91 -3.17
CA LEU A 113 -3.18 -19.68 -3.40
C LEU A 113 -3.35 -18.62 -4.51
N ASP A 114 -3.01 -18.98 -5.74
CA ASP A 114 -2.80 -18.02 -6.84
C ASP A 114 -4.01 -17.13 -7.15
N GLU A 115 -5.23 -17.68 -7.13
CA GLU A 115 -6.47 -16.91 -7.36
C GLU A 115 -6.70 -15.86 -6.27
N LEU A 116 -6.44 -16.23 -5.01
CA LEU A 116 -6.57 -15.33 -3.86
C LEU A 116 -5.49 -14.24 -3.90
N LEU A 117 -4.25 -14.61 -4.23
CA LEU A 117 -3.14 -13.67 -4.40
C LEU A 117 -3.47 -12.66 -5.49
N SER A 118 -3.91 -13.12 -6.67
CA SER A 118 -4.31 -12.28 -7.80
C SER A 118 -5.44 -11.32 -7.41
N GLY A 119 -6.47 -11.80 -6.71
CA GLY A 119 -7.58 -10.98 -6.23
C GLY A 119 -7.16 -9.88 -5.24
N ALA A 120 -6.29 -10.21 -4.27
CA ALA A 120 -5.77 -9.24 -3.31
C ALA A 120 -4.87 -8.19 -4.01
N CYS A 121 -3.97 -8.66 -4.86
CA CYS A 121 -3.09 -7.85 -5.70
C CYS A 121 -3.85 -6.88 -6.61
N GLY A 122 -4.94 -7.33 -7.24
CA GLY A 122 -5.77 -6.49 -8.10
C GLY A 122 -6.45 -5.35 -7.34
N ARG A 123 -6.89 -5.60 -6.10
CA ARG A 123 -7.43 -4.54 -5.23
C ARG A 123 -6.34 -3.57 -4.78
N LEU A 124 -5.19 -4.07 -4.31
CA LEU A 124 -4.08 -3.24 -3.86
C LEU A 124 -3.52 -2.37 -5.01
N ALA A 125 -3.50 -2.87 -6.25
CA ALA A 125 -3.09 -2.11 -7.44
C ALA A 125 -4.00 -0.91 -7.74
N SER A 126 -5.21 -0.83 -7.18
CA SER A 126 -6.05 0.37 -7.31
C SER A 126 -5.54 1.58 -6.50
N VAL A 127 -4.62 1.35 -5.57
CA VAL A 127 -4.01 2.37 -4.71
C VAL A 127 -2.52 2.51 -5.03
N PHE A 128 -1.81 1.39 -5.19
CA PHE A 128 -0.37 1.34 -5.45
C PHE A 128 -0.08 1.08 -6.94
N SER A 129 -0.78 1.78 -7.84
CA SER A 129 -0.65 1.57 -9.29
C SER A 129 0.65 2.13 -9.86
N ALA A 130 1.26 1.42 -10.81
CA ALA A 130 2.32 1.97 -11.68
C ALA A 130 1.78 2.90 -12.78
N ASP A 131 0.48 2.84 -13.06
CA ASP A 131 -0.18 3.73 -14.02
C ASP A 131 -0.40 5.12 -13.38
N PHE A 132 0.23 6.13 -13.96
CA PHE A 132 0.20 7.50 -13.44
C PHE A 132 -1.20 8.10 -13.40
N ASP A 133 -2.02 7.83 -14.42
CA ASP A 133 -3.37 8.37 -14.51
C ASP A 133 -4.31 7.69 -13.53
N GLN A 134 -4.19 6.38 -13.36
CA GLN A 134 -4.92 5.64 -12.35
C GLN A 134 -4.53 6.07 -10.93
N TRP A 135 -3.23 6.16 -10.65
CA TRP A 135 -2.74 6.51 -9.32
C TRP A 135 -3.15 7.92 -8.90
N ARG A 136 -3.08 8.89 -9.81
CA ARG A 136 -3.40 10.30 -9.52
C ARG A 136 -4.89 10.54 -9.20
N ILE A 137 -5.79 9.60 -9.51
CA ILE A 137 -7.21 9.71 -9.11
C ILE A 137 -7.34 9.79 -7.59
N THR A 138 -6.50 9.07 -6.85
CA THR A 138 -6.56 9.03 -5.37
C THR A 138 -5.25 9.46 -4.71
N CYS A 139 -4.19 9.71 -5.48
CA CYS A 139 -2.84 10.00 -4.98
C CYS A 139 -2.36 8.96 -3.95
N GLY A 140 -2.68 7.68 -4.18
CA GLY A 140 -2.33 6.59 -3.27
C GLY A 140 -3.13 6.56 -1.96
N ALA A 141 -4.26 7.29 -1.89
CA ALA A 141 -5.18 7.22 -0.76
C ALA A 141 -6.25 6.13 -0.90
N SER A 142 -6.98 5.90 0.19
CA SER A 142 -8.17 5.04 0.26
C SER A 142 -9.14 5.29 -0.90
N ASN A 143 -9.80 4.22 -1.36
CA ASN A 143 -10.77 4.27 -2.45
C ASN A 143 -11.93 3.28 -2.22
N ALA A 144 -12.78 3.08 -3.23
CA ALA A 144 -13.94 2.19 -3.11
C ALA A 144 -13.60 0.69 -2.93
N LEU A 145 -12.36 0.29 -3.20
CA LEU A 145 -11.89 -1.10 -3.12
C LEU A 145 -11.03 -1.37 -1.88
N VAL A 146 -10.31 -0.35 -1.39
CA VAL A 146 -9.32 -0.49 -0.32
C VAL A 146 -9.45 0.67 0.68
N SER A 147 -9.53 0.32 1.97
CA SER A 147 -9.37 1.27 3.08
C SER A 147 -7.93 1.20 3.58
N LEU A 148 -7.19 2.29 3.40
CA LEU A 148 -5.78 2.46 3.71
C LEU A 148 -5.58 3.57 4.76
N GLU A 149 -4.78 3.29 5.78
CA GLU A 149 -4.23 4.28 6.70
C GLU A 149 -2.80 4.65 6.30
N SER A 150 -2.35 5.88 6.61
CA SER A 150 -0.98 6.29 6.24
C SER A 150 0.10 5.37 6.82
N THR A 151 -0.16 4.83 8.01
CA THR A 151 0.71 3.90 8.75
C THR A 151 0.91 2.55 8.05
N ASP A 152 0.07 2.20 7.08
CA ASP A 152 0.18 0.96 6.31
C ASP A 152 1.34 0.98 5.30
N ALA A 153 1.94 2.14 5.04
CA ALA A 153 2.91 2.31 3.95
C ALA A 153 4.15 1.40 4.08
N ILE A 154 4.70 1.24 5.29
CA ILE A 154 5.88 0.38 5.52
C ILE A 154 5.53 -1.09 5.26
N GLU A 155 4.36 -1.54 5.74
CA GLU A 155 3.89 -2.90 5.48
C GLU A 155 3.63 -3.13 3.99
N ALA A 156 3.02 -2.17 3.30
CA ALA A 156 2.80 -2.25 1.85
C ALA A 156 4.12 -2.42 1.09
N PHE A 157 5.11 -1.61 1.42
CA PHE A 157 6.43 -1.68 0.80
C PHE A 157 7.09 -3.05 1.00
N HIS A 158 7.17 -3.56 2.25
CA HIS A 158 7.73 -4.89 2.49
C HIS A 158 6.91 -6.01 1.86
N LEU A 159 5.58 -5.90 1.87
CA LEU A 159 4.68 -6.88 1.28
C LEU A 159 4.95 -7.02 -0.21
N PHE A 160 5.02 -5.91 -0.96
CA PHE A 160 5.23 -5.95 -2.41
C PHE A 160 6.60 -6.49 -2.78
N SER A 161 7.63 -6.15 -2.01
CA SER A 161 8.95 -6.78 -2.15
C SER A 161 8.90 -8.29 -1.87
N LEU A 162 8.19 -8.72 -0.83
CA LEU A 162 8.04 -10.13 -0.46
C LEU A 162 7.34 -10.96 -1.54
N ILE A 163 6.26 -10.43 -2.14
CA ILE A 163 5.45 -11.15 -3.12
C ILE A 163 5.90 -10.91 -4.57
N GLY A 164 7.00 -10.18 -4.78
CA GLY A 164 7.56 -9.90 -6.11
C GLY A 164 6.73 -8.94 -6.97
N ARG A 165 5.88 -8.10 -6.38
CA ARG A 165 5.09 -7.08 -7.10
C ARG A 165 5.89 -5.78 -7.26
N THR A 166 6.93 -5.86 -8.08
CA THR A 166 7.89 -4.75 -8.29
C THR A 166 7.22 -3.49 -8.82
N ASP A 167 6.15 -3.62 -9.62
CA ASP A 167 5.35 -2.52 -10.15
C ASP A 167 4.68 -1.65 -9.06
N MET A 168 4.45 -2.21 -7.87
CA MET A 168 3.80 -1.51 -6.76
C MET A 168 4.80 -0.89 -5.75
N VAL A 169 6.07 -1.29 -5.83
CA VAL A 169 7.12 -0.87 -4.87
C VAL A 169 7.37 0.64 -4.88
N PRO A 170 7.49 1.34 -6.04
CA PRO A 170 7.80 2.76 -6.04
C PRO A 170 6.72 3.62 -5.39
N THR A 171 5.43 3.29 -5.60
CA THR A 171 4.33 4.03 -4.97
C THR A 171 4.20 3.73 -3.49
N ALA A 172 4.51 2.51 -3.05
CA ALA A 172 4.58 2.16 -1.64
C ALA A 172 5.72 2.90 -0.93
N LEU A 173 6.92 2.95 -1.53
CA LEU A 173 8.04 3.71 -0.99
C LEU A 173 7.77 5.22 -1.00
N TYR A 174 7.05 5.74 -2.01
CA TYR A 174 6.58 7.12 -2.02
C TYR A 174 5.68 7.40 -0.82
N ALA A 175 4.76 6.48 -0.50
CA ALA A 175 3.90 6.59 0.68
C ALA A 175 4.71 6.56 1.99
N CYS A 176 5.75 5.72 2.10
CA CYS A 176 6.67 5.73 3.24
C CYS A 176 7.31 7.10 3.45
N CYS A 177 7.68 7.80 2.36
CA CYS A 177 8.27 9.14 2.45
C CYS A 177 7.33 10.20 3.03
N GLN A 178 6.01 9.94 3.04
CA GLN A 178 5.00 10.85 3.59
C GLN A 178 4.74 10.64 5.08
N LEU A 179 5.33 9.61 5.69
CA LEU A 179 5.14 9.31 7.10
C LEU A 179 5.79 10.37 8.01
N PRO A 180 5.24 10.57 9.22
CA PRO A 180 5.94 11.27 10.29
C PRO A 180 7.34 10.69 10.50
N PHE A 181 8.32 11.55 10.77
CA PHE A 181 9.72 11.13 10.94
C PHE A 181 9.87 10.04 12.02
N ARG A 182 9.06 10.12 13.08
CA ARG A 182 9.01 9.11 14.14
C ARG A 182 8.70 7.72 13.58
N ASP A 183 7.68 7.60 12.74
CA ASP A 183 7.18 6.33 12.25
C ASP A 183 8.16 5.71 11.24
N ILE A 184 8.82 6.55 10.42
CA ILE A 184 9.89 6.09 9.53
C ILE A 184 11.06 5.45 10.31
N VAL A 185 11.47 6.08 11.42
CA VAL A 185 12.65 5.64 12.19
C VAL A 185 12.32 4.52 13.19
N GLN A 186 11.16 4.60 13.85
CA GLN A 186 10.76 3.67 14.90
C GLN A 186 9.96 2.49 14.37
N GLY A 187 9.36 2.62 13.18
CA GLY A 187 8.42 1.65 12.64
C GLY A 187 7.00 1.83 13.18
N VAL A 188 6.10 1.02 12.65
CA VAL A 188 4.66 0.99 12.96
C VAL A 188 4.31 -0.43 13.42
N VAL A 189 3.49 -0.54 14.46
CA VAL A 189 3.03 -1.84 14.96
C VAL A 189 1.72 -2.23 14.25
N ARG A 190 1.69 -3.41 13.64
CA ARG A 190 0.51 -4.01 13.01
C ARG A 190 -0.55 -4.40 14.04
N ALA A 191 -1.76 -4.71 13.55
CA ALA A 191 -2.85 -5.22 14.38
C ALA A 191 -2.50 -6.51 15.15
N ASP A 192 -1.58 -7.33 14.63
CA ASP A 192 -1.13 -8.58 15.26
C ASP A 192 0.05 -8.39 16.24
N GLY A 193 0.50 -7.14 16.46
CA GLY A 193 1.63 -6.80 17.32
C GLY A 193 3.00 -6.88 16.65
N THR A 194 3.09 -7.27 15.37
CA THR A 194 4.33 -7.28 14.62
C THR A 194 4.81 -5.85 14.35
N LEU A 195 6.08 -5.57 14.62
CA LEU A 195 6.69 -4.27 14.30
C LEU A 195 7.18 -4.25 12.85
N GLU A 196 6.60 -3.36 12.06
CA GLU A 196 7.05 -3.06 10.70
C GLU A 196 7.98 -1.87 10.70
N LYS A 197 9.22 -2.11 10.27
CA LYS A 197 10.25 -1.09 10.26
C LYS A 197 11.17 -1.30 9.06
N LEU A 198 11.43 -0.22 8.33
CA LEU A 198 12.41 -0.22 7.25
C LEU A 198 13.78 -0.64 7.80
N ASP A 199 14.46 -1.54 7.10
CA ASP A 199 15.83 -1.86 7.42
C ASP A 199 16.77 -0.69 7.11
N SER A 200 18.06 -0.82 7.41
CA SER A 200 19.01 0.27 7.23
C SER A 200 19.11 0.75 5.77
N GLU A 201 19.02 -0.16 4.80
CA GLU A 201 19.17 0.14 3.38
C GLU A 201 17.91 0.83 2.85
N ASP A 202 16.74 0.30 3.17
CA ASP A 202 15.46 0.88 2.75
C ASP A 202 15.14 2.20 3.49
N LEU A 203 15.63 2.35 4.72
CA LEU A 203 15.58 3.62 5.44
C LEU A 203 16.44 4.68 4.73
N GLU A 204 17.65 4.34 4.29
CA GLU A 204 18.50 5.26 3.53
C GLU A 204 17.85 5.66 2.21
N ARG A 205 17.28 4.70 1.45
CA ARG A 205 16.49 4.96 0.24
C ARG A 205 15.34 5.92 0.50
N CYS A 206 14.56 5.66 1.56
CA CYS A 206 13.42 6.49 1.94
C CYS A 206 13.85 7.91 2.28
N LEU A 207 14.94 8.09 3.05
CA LEU A 207 15.45 9.41 3.43
C LEU A 207 16.01 10.18 2.22
N HIS A 208 16.75 9.53 1.34
CA HIS A 208 17.25 10.13 0.10
C HIS A 208 16.10 10.58 -0.82
N ALA A 209 15.10 9.71 -1.02
CA ALA A 209 13.92 10.05 -1.79
C ALA A 209 13.15 11.23 -1.17
N ARG A 210 13.05 11.27 0.17
CA ARG A 210 12.40 12.36 0.90
C ARG A 210 13.11 13.71 0.71
N GLU A 211 14.44 13.73 0.72
CA GLU A 211 15.24 14.93 0.41
C GLU A 211 14.97 15.43 -1.01
N PHE A 212 14.96 14.50 -1.97
CA PHE A 212 14.63 14.80 -3.37
C PHE A 212 13.22 15.38 -3.51
N PHE A 213 12.21 14.77 -2.88
CA PHE A 213 10.83 15.26 -2.95
C PHE A 213 10.66 16.63 -2.31
N THR A 214 11.36 16.89 -1.21
CA THR A 214 11.35 18.20 -0.55
C THR A 214 11.94 19.26 -1.48
N THR A 215 13.10 18.98 -2.09
CA THR A 215 13.74 19.88 -3.04
C THR A 215 12.88 20.11 -4.29
N SER A 216 12.27 19.06 -4.82
CA SER A 216 11.37 19.12 -5.98
C SER A 216 10.10 19.92 -5.69
N PHE A 217 9.54 19.78 -4.47
CA PHE A 217 8.40 20.55 -4.02
C PHE A 217 8.71 22.05 -3.90
N ALA A 218 9.87 22.38 -3.32
CA ALA A 218 10.35 23.77 -3.26
C ALA A 218 10.56 24.35 -4.67
N TRP A 219 11.21 23.59 -5.57
CA TRP A 219 11.40 24.00 -6.97
C TRP A 219 10.06 24.23 -7.68
N MET A 220 9.09 23.33 -7.53
CA MET A 220 7.76 23.46 -8.11
C MET A 220 7.03 24.69 -7.56
N SER A 221 7.14 24.93 -6.26
CA SER A 221 6.54 26.10 -5.60
C SER A 221 7.06 27.42 -6.19
N LEU A 222 8.35 27.49 -6.52
CA LEU A 222 8.97 28.69 -7.09
C LEU A 222 8.74 28.86 -8.60
N THR A 223 8.56 27.76 -9.33
CA THR A 223 8.57 27.76 -10.82
C THR A 223 7.22 27.44 -11.45
N PHE A 224 6.24 26.92 -10.71
CA PHE A 224 4.94 26.52 -11.26
C PHE A 224 4.24 27.72 -11.92
N LEU A 225 4.24 28.86 -11.24
CA LEU A 225 3.66 30.12 -11.70
C LEU A 225 4.65 31.01 -12.47
N ASP A 226 5.86 30.51 -12.79
CA ASP A 226 6.80 31.21 -13.68
C ASP A 226 6.38 31.03 -15.14
N VAL A 227 5.24 31.63 -15.49
CA VAL A 227 4.60 31.50 -16.80
C VAL A 227 3.93 32.79 -17.22
N GLU A 228 3.90 33.00 -18.53
CA GLU A 228 3.05 34.00 -19.17
C GLU A 228 1.61 33.49 -19.29
N PRO A 229 0.59 34.38 -19.34
CA PRO A 229 -0.77 33.95 -19.63
C PRO A 229 -0.86 33.19 -20.96
N SER A 230 -1.79 32.24 -21.01
CA SER A 230 -2.09 31.44 -22.21
C SER A 230 -2.21 32.31 -23.46
N VAL A 231 -1.75 31.81 -24.60
CA VAL A 231 -1.92 32.47 -25.91
C VAL A 231 -3.40 32.68 -26.27
N ARG A 232 -4.30 31.87 -25.71
CA ARG A 232 -5.75 31.96 -25.87
C ARG A 232 -6.43 32.82 -24.80
N CYS A 233 -5.66 33.49 -23.93
CA CYS A 233 -6.21 34.31 -22.86
C CYS A 233 -6.89 35.58 -23.39
N THR A 234 -8.15 35.80 -23.01
CA THR A 234 -8.94 36.98 -23.37
C THR A 234 -8.73 38.17 -22.43
N ARG A 235 -8.16 37.96 -21.24
CA ARG A 235 -7.93 38.98 -20.19
C ARG A 235 -6.46 39.02 -19.78
N ARG A 236 -5.57 39.19 -20.76
CA ARG A 236 -4.12 38.95 -20.62
C ARG A 236 -3.48 39.76 -19.49
N ALA A 237 -3.76 41.06 -19.39
CA ALA A 237 -3.21 41.91 -18.33
C ALA A 237 -3.68 41.49 -16.93
N LEU A 238 -4.98 41.19 -16.77
CA LEU A 238 -5.53 40.75 -15.49
C LEU A 238 -4.98 39.39 -15.06
N CYS A 239 -4.87 38.43 -15.99
CA CYS A 239 -4.30 37.12 -15.68
C CYS A 239 -2.81 37.19 -15.38
N ALA A 240 -2.04 38.03 -16.09
CA ALA A 240 -0.62 38.25 -15.80
C ALA A 240 -0.44 38.80 -14.38
N GLU A 241 -1.22 39.81 -14.00
CA GLU A 241 -1.21 40.38 -12.67
C GLU A 241 -1.63 39.36 -11.60
N GLY A 242 -2.68 38.57 -11.86
CA GLY A 242 -3.14 37.51 -10.95
C GLY A 242 -2.07 36.43 -10.72
N ILE A 243 -1.43 35.95 -11.78
CA ILE A 243 -0.32 34.99 -11.70
C ILE A 243 0.85 35.60 -10.93
N HIS A 244 1.22 36.84 -11.24
CA HIS A 244 2.33 37.53 -10.58
C HIS A 244 2.09 37.72 -9.08
N LYS A 245 0.90 38.18 -8.68
CA LYS A 245 0.54 38.36 -7.27
C LYS A 245 0.62 37.06 -6.47
N VAL A 246 0.07 35.97 -7.01
CA VAL A 246 0.10 34.67 -6.31
C VAL A 246 1.51 34.11 -6.26
N ARG A 247 2.30 34.30 -7.33
CA ARG A 247 3.72 33.90 -7.37
C ARG A 247 4.57 34.60 -6.32
N LEU A 248 4.32 35.89 -6.05
CA LEU A 248 5.02 36.63 -4.99
C LEU A 248 4.72 36.09 -3.59
N GLY A 249 3.68 35.26 -3.44
CA GLY A 249 3.29 34.66 -2.18
C GLY A 249 2.72 35.68 -1.17
N PRO A 250 2.27 35.20 0.01
CA PRO A 250 1.89 36.08 1.11
C PRO A 250 3.12 36.82 1.65
N LEU A 251 2.96 38.12 1.95
CA LEU A 251 4.02 38.98 2.53
C LEU A 251 4.52 38.51 3.91
N SER A 252 3.78 37.62 4.57
CA SER A 252 4.14 36.96 5.83
C SER A 252 3.32 35.69 6.05
N GLY A 253 3.97 34.57 6.34
CA GLY A 253 3.33 33.28 6.65
C GLY A 253 4.32 32.12 6.51
N PRO A 254 4.08 30.96 7.16
CA PRO A 254 5.02 29.85 7.15
C PRO A 254 5.15 29.21 5.77
N ASP A 255 6.35 28.69 5.48
CA ASP A 255 6.80 28.18 4.17
C ASP A 255 5.75 27.38 3.41
N ILE A 256 5.26 27.95 2.30
CA ILE A 256 4.57 27.22 1.22
C ILE A 256 5.53 26.19 0.59
N CYS A 257 6.83 26.25 0.92
CA CYS A 257 7.90 25.47 0.32
C CYS A 257 8.26 24.17 1.10
N GLN A 258 7.51 23.79 2.13
CA GLN A 258 7.81 22.58 2.92
C GLN A 258 6.81 21.47 2.62
N GLY A 259 7.27 20.38 2.01
CA GLY A 259 6.45 19.20 1.78
C GLY A 259 7.16 18.13 0.96
N THR A 260 6.80 16.88 1.21
CA THR A 260 7.26 15.70 0.47
C THR A 260 6.21 15.22 -0.54
N GLN A 261 5.05 15.86 -0.55
CA GLN A 261 3.87 15.48 -1.32
C GLN A 261 3.89 16.08 -2.74
N ILE A 262 5.02 15.96 -3.44
CA ILE A 262 5.18 16.55 -4.79
C ILE A 262 4.24 15.95 -5.82
N LEU A 263 3.83 14.69 -5.66
CA LEU A 263 2.87 14.03 -6.55
C LEU A 263 1.41 14.30 -6.17
N SER A 264 1.14 15.18 -5.19
CA SER A 264 -0.22 15.55 -4.79
C SER A 264 -0.88 16.56 -5.74
N ASP A 265 -2.18 16.76 -5.53
CA ASP A 265 -2.97 17.77 -6.22
C ASP A 265 -2.76 19.21 -5.71
N HIS A 266 -1.73 19.48 -4.90
CA HIS A 266 -1.50 20.82 -4.31
C HIS A 266 -1.53 21.95 -5.37
N PHE A 267 -0.76 21.81 -6.45
CA PHE A 267 -0.69 22.82 -7.52
C PHE A 267 -1.96 22.86 -8.39
N LEU A 268 -2.71 21.75 -8.43
CA LEU A 268 -4.00 21.65 -9.11
C LEU A 268 -5.04 22.48 -8.36
N PHE A 269 -5.09 22.32 -7.04
CA PHE A 269 -5.96 23.11 -6.16
C PHE A 269 -5.60 24.58 -6.18
N LEU A 270 -4.31 24.93 -6.18
CA LEU A 270 -3.85 26.31 -6.33
C LEU A 270 -4.42 26.93 -7.63
N ALA A 271 -4.20 26.30 -8.78
CA ALA A 271 -4.67 26.81 -10.06
C ALA A 271 -6.20 26.94 -10.12
N LYS A 272 -6.94 25.96 -9.57
CA LYS A 272 -8.41 26.02 -9.46
C LYS A 272 -8.89 27.15 -8.55
N SER A 273 -8.24 27.38 -7.41
CA SER A 273 -8.55 28.51 -6.53
C SER A 273 -8.34 29.83 -7.25
N MET A 274 -7.23 29.99 -7.97
CA MET A 274 -6.97 31.19 -8.75
C MET A 274 -8.05 31.48 -9.79
N GLU A 275 -8.64 30.45 -10.42
CA GLU A 275 -9.77 30.65 -11.34
C GLU A 275 -11.03 31.05 -10.58
N ALA A 276 -11.36 30.34 -9.49
CA ALA A 276 -12.54 30.61 -8.67
C ALA A 276 -12.54 32.03 -8.08
N ASP A 277 -11.36 32.52 -7.68
CA ASP A 277 -11.15 33.88 -7.16
C ASP A 277 -11.10 34.94 -8.27
N GLY A 278 -11.20 34.53 -9.54
CA GLY A 278 -11.18 35.41 -10.70
C GLY A 278 -9.80 35.97 -11.05
N CYS A 279 -8.73 35.50 -10.40
CA CYS A 279 -7.34 35.88 -10.68
C CYS A 279 -6.89 35.47 -12.08
N ILE A 280 -7.40 34.34 -12.59
CA ILE A 280 -7.12 33.85 -13.96
C ILE A 280 -8.42 33.48 -14.69
N CYS A 281 -8.34 33.30 -16.01
CA CYS A 281 -9.44 32.75 -16.82
C CYS A 281 -9.27 31.24 -17.06
N GLY A 282 -10.33 30.57 -17.53
CA GLY A 282 -10.31 29.13 -17.82
C GLY A 282 -9.23 28.69 -18.83
N GLU A 283 -8.84 29.53 -19.77
CA GLU A 283 -7.73 29.23 -20.69
C GLU A 283 -6.36 29.22 -19.99
N CYS A 284 -6.16 30.08 -18.99
CA CYS A 284 -4.96 30.08 -18.16
C CYS A 284 -4.99 28.93 -17.13
N LEU A 285 -6.16 28.60 -16.57
CA LEU A 285 -6.33 27.38 -15.76
C LEU A 285 -5.93 26.15 -16.56
N ALA A 286 -6.51 25.95 -17.76
CA ALA A 286 -6.21 24.79 -18.60
C ALA A 286 -4.73 24.70 -18.97
N MET A 287 -4.04 25.83 -19.14
CA MET A 287 -2.59 25.87 -19.34
C MET A 287 -1.83 25.41 -18.09
N LEU A 288 -2.19 25.91 -16.90
CA LEU A 288 -1.55 25.51 -15.64
C LEU A 288 -1.77 24.03 -15.31
N LEU A 289 -2.97 23.49 -15.55
CA LEU A 289 -3.26 22.06 -15.38
C LEU A 289 -2.40 21.19 -16.31
N ARG A 290 -2.24 21.58 -17.59
CA ARG A 290 -1.34 20.89 -18.52
C ARG A 290 0.12 20.95 -18.08
N ARG A 291 0.55 22.11 -17.56
CA ARG A 291 1.92 22.30 -17.03
C ARG A 291 2.16 21.36 -15.84
N GLN A 292 1.26 21.34 -14.86
CA GLN A 292 1.38 20.45 -13.71
C GLN A 292 1.45 18.99 -14.16
N TYR A 293 0.51 18.55 -15.01
CA TYR A 293 0.49 17.18 -15.51
C TYR A 293 1.84 16.79 -16.14
N SER A 294 2.38 17.63 -17.04
CA SER A 294 3.65 17.34 -17.70
C SER A 294 4.82 17.28 -16.73
N LEU A 295 4.84 18.13 -15.70
CA LEU A 295 5.90 18.12 -14.69
C LEU A 295 5.81 16.90 -13.77
N LEU A 296 4.61 16.56 -13.31
CA LEU A 296 4.40 15.37 -12.48
C LEU A 296 4.65 14.08 -13.25
N GLN A 297 4.25 14.01 -14.52
CA GLN A 297 4.51 12.85 -15.37
C GLN A 297 6.02 12.60 -15.54
N LYS A 298 6.81 13.66 -15.75
CA LYS A 298 8.27 13.54 -15.82
C LYS A 298 8.88 13.03 -14.52
N LEU A 299 8.40 13.51 -13.37
CA LEU A 299 8.84 13.02 -12.06
C LEU A 299 8.41 11.57 -11.84
N TRP A 300 7.20 11.21 -12.28
CA TRP A 300 6.65 9.85 -12.19
C TRP A 300 7.51 8.84 -12.95
N LEU A 301 7.88 9.13 -14.20
CA LEU A 301 8.69 8.21 -15.01
C LEU A 301 10.09 7.99 -14.42
N GLY A 302 10.63 8.98 -13.70
CA GLY A 302 11.91 8.87 -13.00
C GLY A 302 11.83 8.24 -11.61
N LEU A 303 10.64 7.91 -11.10
CA LEU A 303 10.44 7.58 -9.68
C LEU A 303 11.34 6.43 -9.17
N PRO A 304 11.50 5.28 -9.86
CA PRO A 304 12.38 4.21 -9.38
C PRO A 304 13.84 4.64 -9.28
N MET A 305 14.35 5.36 -10.29
CA MET A 305 15.73 5.85 -10.31
C MET A 305 15.98 6.84 -9.16
N LEU A 306 15.04 7.75 -8.91
CA LEU A 306 15.12 8.74 -7.84
C LEU A 306 15.14 8.09 -6.45
N MET A 307 14.47 6.95 -6.33
CA MET A 307 14.38 6.13 -5.12
C MET A 307 15.49 5.08 -4.99
N GLN A 308 16.43 5.03 -5.94
CA GLN A 308 17.50 4.03 -5.99
C GLN A 308 16.96 2.59 -5.97
N LEU A 309 15.87 2.38 -6.72
CA LEU A 309 15.26 1.07 -6.93
C LEU A 309 15.74 0.48 -8.25
N GLU A 310 16.33 -0.72 -8.18
CA GLU A 310 16.86 -1.43 -9.35
C GLU A 310 15.91 -2.54 -9.83
N GLY A 311 15.93 -2.84 -11.13
CA GLY A 311 15.21 -3.98 -11.70
C GLY A 311 13.67 -3.89 -11.61
N ILE A 312 13.12 -2.68 -11.46
CA ILE A 312 11.68 -2.48 -11.36
C ILE A 312 11.03 -2.35 -12.75
N GLU A 313 9.94 -3.08 -12.94
CA GLU A 313 9.01 -2.86 -14.06
C GLU A 313 8.26 -1.54 -13.84
N TRP A 314 8.64 -0.51 -14.58
CA TRP A 314 8.05 0.82 -14.48
C TRP A 314 7.80 1.41 -15.86
N PRO A 315 6.74 2.23 -16.05
CA PRO A 315 6.54 2.93 -17.31
C PRO A 315 7.77 3.78 -17.64
N SER A 316 8.34 3.56 -18.82
CA SER A 316 9.40 4.38 -19.40
C SER A 316 8.82 5.22 -20.54
N ASP A 317 9.40 6.40 -20.80
CA ASP A 317 9.17 7.10 -22.07
C ASP A 317 9.52 6.13 -23.23
N VAL A 318 8.56 5.88 -24.12
CA VAL A 318 8.78 5.15 -25.39
C VAL A 318 9.41 6.10 -26.41
#